data_AF-A0A5K0XD50-F1
#
_entry.id   AF-A0A5K0XD50-F1
#
_cell.length_a   1.000
_cell.length_b   1.000
_cell.length_c   1.000
_cell.angle_alpha   90.00
_cell.angle_beta   90.00
_cell.angle_gamma   90.00
#
_symmetry.space_group_name_H-M   'P 1'
#
loop_
_entity.id
_entity.type
_entity.pdbx_description
1 polymer ?
#
loop_
_entity_poly.entity_id
_entity_poly.type
_entity_poly.pdbx_seq_one_letter_code
_entity_poly.pdbx_strand_id
1 'polypeptide(L)' 'ADQRKGRTGRTCDGMIYRLVSRSFYSNLEEFERPALLRLSLRKHVLMICCSGSKAINDPK' A
#
# COMPACT_ATOMS: atom_id res chain seq x y z
N ALA A 1 3.30 -2.56 9.62
CA ALA A 1 2.41 -3.60 10.23
C ALA A 1 1.39 -3.01 11.23
N ASP A 2 1.34 -1.70 11.35
CA ASP A 2 0.52 -1.02 12.35
C ASP A 2 -0.94 -0.83 11.94
N GLN A 3 -1.20 -0.77 10.63
CA GLN A 3 -2.59 -0.79 10.13
C GLN A 3 -3.35 -2.06 10.56
N ARG A 4 -2.66 -3.21 10.69
CA ARG A 4 -3.25 -4.46 11.21
C ARG A 4 -3.52 -4.36 12.72
N LYS A 5 -2.62 -3.70 13.47
CA LYS A 5 -2.84 -3.37 14.89
C LYS A 5 -4.10 -2.52 15.07
N GLY A 6 -4.34 -1.52 14.22
CA GLY A 6 -5.54 -0.66 14.28
C GLY A 6 -6.88 -1.35 13.94
N ARG A 7 -6.87 -2.66 13.65
CA ARG A 7 -8.11 -3.46 13.48
C ARG A 7 -8.65 -3.99 14.79
N THR A 8 -7.81 -4.09 15.83
CA THR A 8 -8.24 -4.29 17.21
C THR A 8 -8.21 -2.95 17.94
N GLY A 9 -8.92 -2.80 19.06
CA GLY A 9 -8.87 -1.54 19.81
C GLY A 9 -9.83 -0.44 19.32
N ARG A 10 -10.83 -0.75 18.49
CA ARG A 10 -11.70 0.28 17.85
C ARG A 10 -12.74 0.88 18.80
N THR A 11 -13.40 0.04 19.58
CA THR A 11 -14.49 0.42 20.48
C THR A 11 -14.17 0.10 21.94
N CYS A 12 -13.28 -0.87 22.16
CA CYS A 12 -12.75 -1.27 23.46
C CYS A 12 -11.27 -1.63 23.29
N ASP A 13 -10.54 -1.73 24.40
CA ASP A 13 -9.11 -2.07 24.39
C ASP A 13 -8.84 -3.41 23.67
N GLY A 14 -7.79 -3.41 22.86
CA GLY A 14 -7.40 -4.55 22.03
C GLY A 14 -6.00 -5.07 22.37
N MET A 15 -5.84 -6.40 22.32
CA MET A 15 -4.52 -7.04 22.46
C MET A 15 -3.94 -7.39 21.08
N ILE A 16 -2.62 -7.27 20.94
CA ILE A 16 -1.90 -7.53 19.67
C ILE A 16 -0.81 -8.54 19.93
N TYR A 17 -0.91 -9.67 19.26
CA TYR A 17 0.10 -10.73 19.28
C TYR A 17 0.79 -10.76 17.92
N ARG A 18 2.12 -10.55 17.91
CA ARG A 18 2.93 -10.59 16.69
C ARG A 18 3.72 -11.89 16.69
N LEU A 19 3.54 -12.72 15.65
CA LEU A 19 4.18 -14.04 15.54
C LEU A 19 5.61 -13.96 14.96
N VAL A 20 6.37 -12.94 15.37
CA VAL A 20 7.75 -12.69 14.94
C VAL A 20 8.53 -12.11 16.12
N SER A 21 9.86 -12.23 16.09
CA SER A 21 10.70 -11.62 17.13
C SER A 21 10.64 -10.08 17.07
N ARG A 22 10.96 -9.43 18.19
CA ARG A 22 11.03 -7.97 18.26
C ARG A 22 12.10 -7.41 17.32
N SER A 23 13.27 -8.05 17.24
CA SER A 23 14.36 -7.61 16.34
C SER A 23 13.95 -7.67 14.87
N PHE A 24 13.26 -8.74 14.45
CA PHE A 24 12.72 -8.84 13.10
C PHE A 24 11.72 -7.72 12.82
N TYR A 25 10.79 -7.48 13.74
CA TYR A 25 9.79 -6.43 13.60
C TYR A 25 10.39 -5.03 13.48
N SER A 26 11.39 -4.72 14.30
CA SER A 26 12.07 -3.41 14.31
C SER A 26 12.86 -3.13 13.04
N ASN A 27 13.21 -4.15 12.26
CA ASN A 27 13.93 -4.01 11.00
C ASN A 27 13.01 -3.97 9.75
N LEU A 28 11.69 -4.06 9.92
CA LEU A 28 10.76 -3.91 8.81
C LEU A 28 10.76 -2.48 8.28
N GLU A 29 10.68 -2.33 6.95
CA GLU A 29 10.43 -1.02 6.33
C GLU A 29 9.11 -0.45 6.85
N GLU A 30 9.10 0.85 7.19
CA GLU A 30 7.90 1.54 7.71
C GLU A 30 6.77 1.53 6.67
N PHE A 31 7.12 1.71 5.40
CA PHE A 31 6.20 1.74 4.28
C PHE A 31 6.48 0.61 3.30
N GLU A 32 5.43 0.01 2.77
CA GLU A 32 5.58 -0.95 1.68
C GLU A 32 6.02 -0.22 0.40
N ARG A 33 7.00 -0.79 -0.31
CA ARG A 33 7.44 -0.26 -1.61
C ARG A 33 6.30 -0.28 -2.62
N PRO A 34 6.13 0.79 -3.43
CA PRO A 34 5.12 0.83 -4.48
C PRO A 34 5.14 -0.42 -5.36
N ALA A 35 3.96 -0.97 -5.63
CA ALA A 35 3.82 -2.16 -6.47
C ALA A 35 4.38 -1.93 -7.89
N LEU A 36 4.36 -0.68 -8.38
CA LEU A 36 4.92 -0.28 -9.68
C LEU A 36 6.40 -0.65 -9.83
N LEU A 37 7.18 -0.65 -8.75
CA LEU A 37 8.61 -0.97 -8.77
C LEU A 37 8.90 -2.48 -8.78
N ARG A 38 7.89 -3.33 -8.54
CA ARG A 38 8.05 -4.78 -8.35
C ARG A 38 7.32 -5.62 -9.40
N LEU A 39 6.45 -4.99 -10.20
CA LEU A 39 5.57 -5.67 -11.15
C LEU A 39 5.97 -5.38 -12.60
N SER A 40 5.64 -6.31 -13.49
CA SER A 40 5.72 -6.07 -14.93
C SER A 40 4.72 -4.98 -15.33
N LEU A 41 5.22 -3.96 -16.03
CA LEU A 41 4.42 -2.80 -16.42
C LEU A 41 3.73 -2.94 -17.78
N ARG A 42 3.91 -4.06 -18.50
CA ARG A 42 3.40 -4.23 -19.87
C ARG A 42 1.92 -3.85 -20.03
N LYS A 43 1.06 -4.32 -19.11
CA LYS A 43 -0.37 -3.99 -19.13
C LYS A 43 -0.63 -2.52 -18.79
N HIS A 44 0.10 -1.95 -17.83
CA HIS A 44 -0.02 -0.53 -17.48
C HIS A 44 0.41 0.37 -18.64
N VAL A 45 1.51 0.03 -19.32
CA VAL A 45 1.99 0.72 -20.52
C VAL A 45 0.96 0.63 -21.64
N LEU A 46 0.42 -0.57 -21.91
CA LEU A 46 -0.64 -0.74 -22.91
C LEU A 46 -1.88 0.11 -22.56
N MET A 47 -2.31 0.12 -21.30
CA MET A 47 -3.43 0.94 -20.83
C MET A 47 -3.19 2.44 -21.06
N ILE A 48 -1.97 2.93 -20.83
CA ILE A 48 -1.59 4.32 -21.09
C ILE A 48 -1.61 4.59 -22.60
N CYS A 49 -1.02 3.72 -23.42
CA CYS A 49 -1.00 3.88 -24.88
C CYS A 49 -2.40 3.83 -25.50
N CYS A 50 -3.29 3.01 -24.96
CA CYS A 50 -4.68 2.89 -25.42
C CYS A 50 -5.64 3.88 -24.73
N SER A 51 -5.16 4.63 -23.73
CA SER A 51 -5.97 5.70 -23.14
C SER A 51 -6.05 6.85 -24.14
N GLY A 52 -7.22 7.02 -24.76
CA GLY A 52 -7.47 8.21 -25.58
C GLY A 52 -7.25 9.46 -24.74
N SER A 53 -6.67 10.51 -25.35
CA SER A 53 -6.46 11.81 -24.70
C SER A 53 -7.77 12.30 -24.10
N LYS A 54 -7.94 12.09 -22.80
CA LYS A 54 -8.87 12.85 -21.99
C LYS A 54 -8.01 13.97 -21.42
N ALA A 55 -7.93 15.08 -22.16
CA ALA A 55 -7.57 16.34 -21.52
C ALA A 55 -8.45 16.40 -20.26
N ILE A 56 -7.81 16.33 -19.09
CA ILE A 56 -8.47 16.62 -17.84
C ILE A 56 -8.86 18.07 -18.03
N ASN A 57 -10.14 18.33 -18.35
CA ASN A 57 -10.61 19.71 -18.47
C ASN A 57 -10.29 20.38 -17.14
N ASP A 58 -9.30 21.27 -17.15
CA ASP A 58 -9.08 22.18 -16.03
C ASP A 58 -10.41 22.91 -15.78
N PRO A 59 -10.93 22.91 -14.55
CA PRO A 59 -12.12 23.69 -14.25
C PRO A 59 -11.82 25.18 -14.51
N LYS A 60 -12.68 25.83 -15.30
CA LYS A 60 -12.71 27.29 -15.44
C LYS A 60 -13.11 27.97 -14.14
#